data_AF-A0AAW1MYA3-F1
#
_entry.id   AF-A0AAW1MYA3-F1
#
_cell.length_a   1.000
_cell.length_b   1.000
_cell.length_c   1.000
_cell.angle_alpha   90.00
_cell.angle_beta   90.00
_cell.angle_gamma   90.00
#
_symmetry.space_group_name_H-M   'P 1'
#
loop_
_entity.id
_entity.type
_entity.pdbx_description
1 polymer ?
#
loop_
_entity_poly.entity_id
_entity_poly.type
_entity_poly.pdbx_seq_one_letter_code
_entity_poly.pdbx_strand_id
1 'polypeptide(L)'
;MSVILLTIALTCIGAMYSGHMTNHIDIANNYAGTLMGLTNTIGTIPGIVGPVFVGAMTNVDPSMASWRIVFYVTIIIIVIEIIAFTIFGTGEEQSWNKQQQAEAQAAE
;
A
#
# COMPACT_ATOMS: atom_id res chain seq x y z
N MET A 1 16.63 -11.37 -19.98
CA MET A 1 16.48 -11.51 -18.51
C MET A 1 15.75 -10.33 -17.90
N SER A 2 16.15 -9.08 -18.14
CA SER A 2 15.51 -7.89 -17.54
C SER A 2 14.03 -7.71 -17.88
N VAL A 3 13.62 -7.98 -19.13
CA VAL A 3 12.21 -7.88 -19.54
C VAL A 3 11.33 -8.88 -18.78
N ILE A 4 11.80 -10.11 -18.60
CA ILE A 4 11.07 -11.16 -17.85
C ILE A 4 10.89 -10.74 -16.39
N LEU A 5 11.95 -10.23 -15.76
CA LEU A 5 11.89 -9.74 -14.37
C LEU A 5 10.91 -8.57 -14.22
N LEU A 6 10.91 -7.63 -15.17
CA LEU A 6 9.95 -6.53 -15.19
C LEU A 6 8.52 -7.02 -15.40
N THR A 7 8.28 -7.97 -16.31
CA THR A 7 6.95 -8.55 -16.53
C THR A 7 6.42 -9.22 -15.27
N ILE A 8 7.24 -10.01 -14.58
CA ILE A 8 6.86 -10.66 -13.31
C ILE A 8 6.55 -9.60 -12.26
N ALA A 9 7.40 -8.59 -12.09
CA ALA A 9 7.19 -7.51 -11.12
C ALA A 9 5.87 -6.77 -11.37
N LEU A 10 5.57 -6.37 -12.61
CA LEU A 10 4.33 -5.69 -12.96
C LEU A 10 3.10 -6.58 -12.73
N THR A 11 3.21 -7.88 -12.99
CA THR A 11 2.15 -8.85 -12.71
C THR A 11 1.87 -8.95 -11.21
N CYS A 12 2.91 -9.03 -10.38
CA CYS A 12 2.78 -9.03 -8.93
C CYS A 12 2.14 -7.75 -8.40
N ILE A 13 2.51 -6.59 -8.95
CA ILE A 13 1.90 -5.30 -8.59
C ILE A 13 0.41 -5.28 -8.93
N GLY A 14 0.03 -5.80 -10.12
CA GLY A 14 -1.37 -5.91 -10.51
C GLY A 14 -2.18 -6.81 -9.56
N ALA A 15 -1.63 -7.97 -9.20
CA ALA A 15 -2.26 -8.88 -8.24
C ALA A 15 -2.45 -8.23 -6.85
N MET A 16 -1.44 -7.50 -6.37
CA MET A 16 -1.51 -6.75 -5.11
C MET A 16 -2.61 -5.68 -5.15
N TYR A 17 -2.69 -4.92 -6.24
CA TYR A 17 -3.68 -3.84 -6.38
C TYR A 17 -5.12 -4.38 -6.38
N SER A 18 -5.35 -5.54 -7.00
CA SER A 18 -6.65 -6.21 -6.97
C SER A 18 -7.11 -6.54 -5.55
N GLY A 19 -6.21 -7.07 -4.71
CA GLY A 19 -6.54 -7.40 -3.32
C GLY A 19 -6.74 -6.16 -2.45
N HIS A 20 -5.89 -5.15 -2.59
CA HIS A 20 -6.00 -3.92 -1.80
C HIS A 20 -7.31 -3.15 -2.07
N MET A 21 -7.76 -3.10 -3.32
CA MET A 21 -8.99 -2.37 -3.69
C MET A 21 -10.25 -3.03 -3.14
N THR A 22 -10.33 -4.37 -3.13
CA THR A 22 -11.49 -5.08 -2.57
C THR A 22 -11.48 -5.08 -1.04
N ASN A 23 -10.30 -5.09 -0.42
CA ASN A 23 -10.16 -5.17 1.04
C ASN A 23 -10.92 -4.07 1.81
N HIS A 24 -10.99 -2.84 1.29
CA HIS A 24 -11.76 -1.76 1.92
C HIS A 24 -13.28 -2.03 1.91
N ILE A 25 -13.77 -2.64 0.84
CA ILE A 25 -15.18 -3.00 0.66
C ILE A 25 -15.52 -4.21 1.54
N ASP A 26 -14.62 -5.19 1.61
CA ASP A 26 -14.76 -6.41 2.41
C ASP A 26 -14.77 -6.09 3.92
N ILE A 27 -13.91 -5.17 4.36
CA ILE A 27 -13.81 -4.73 5.76
C ILE A 27 -15.01 -3.86 6.16
N ALA A 28 -15.38 -2.86 5.35
CA ALA A 28 -16.42 -1.90 5.74
C ALA A 28 -17.07 -1.24 4.53
N ASN A 29 -18.08 -1.89 3.96
CA ASN A 29 -18.82 -1.39 2.80
C ASN A 29 -19.39 0.03 3.00
N ASN A 30 -19.90 0.35 4.19
CA ASN A 30 -20.53 1.65 4.47
C ASN A 30 -19.51 2.81 4.53
N TYR A 31 -18.26 2.51 4.88
CA TYR A 31 -17.18 3.48 5.02
C TYR A 31 -16.07 3.32 3.97
N ALA A 32 -16.29 2.48 2.95
CA ALA A 32 -15.27 2.10 1.98
C ALA A 32 -14.67 3.33 1.25
N GLY A 33 -15.51 4.31 0.88
CA GLY A 33 -15.04 5.55 0.24
C GLY A 33 -14.16 6.41 1.14
N THR A 34 -14.51 6.55 2.42
CA THR A 34 -13.72 7.31 3.40
C THR A 34 -12.40 6.61 3.72
N LEU A 35 -12.42 5.29 3.91
CA LEU A 35 -11.21 4.49 4.11
C LEU A 35 -10.27 4.53 2.90
N MET A 36 -10.82 4.42 1.69
CA MET A 36 -10.06 4.54 0.45
C MET A 36 -9.43 5.93 0.31
N GLY A 37 -10.16 7.00 0.65
CA GLY A 37 -9.62 8.36 0.65
C GLY A 37 -8.47 8.55 1.66
N LEU A 38 -8.64 8.03 2.87
CA LEU A 38 -7.62 8.09 3.92
C LEU A 38 -6.35 7.32 3.51
N THR A 39 -6.51 6.09 3.03
CA THR A 39 -5.37 5.28 2.58
C THR A 39 -4.66 5.89 1.38
N ASN A 40 -5.39 6.49 0.43
CA ASN A 40 -4.78 7.21 -0.69
C ASN A 40 -3.96 8.43 -0.21
N THR A 41 -4.46 9.16 0.78
CA THR A 41 -3.77 10.31 1.37
C THR A 41 -2.46 9.91 2.06
N ILE A 42 -2.49 8.82 2.86
CA ILE A 42 -1.27 8.29 3.48
C ILE A 42 -0.32 7.75 2.40
N GLY A 43 -0.87 7.09 1.38
CA GLY A 43 -0.13 6.53 0.24
C GLY A 43 0.54 7.58 -0.65
N THR A 44 0.14 8.86 -0.58
CA THR A 44 0.80 9.93 -1.35
C THR A 44 2.12 10.37 -0.71
N ILE A 45 2.32 10.16 0.60
CA ILE A 45 3.53 10.58 1.32
C ILE A 45 4.80 9.91 0.74
N PRO A 46 4.86 8.58 0.54
CA PRO A 46 6.00 7.94 -0.12
C PRO A 46 6.25 8.46 -1.54
N GLY A 47 5.19 8.85 -2.27
CA GLY A 47 5.30 9.44 -3.60
C GLY A 47 6.04 10.77 -3.63
N ILE A 48 5.99 11.54 -2.53
CA ILE A 48 6.72 12.81 -2.37
C ILE A 48 8.15 12.54 -1.85
N VAL A 49 8.27 11.70 -0.83
CA VAL A 49 9.55 11.45 -0.14
C VAL A 49 10.51 10.60 -0.99
N GLY A 50 9.99 9.64 -1.75
CA GLY A 50 10.77 8.70 -2.55
C GLY A 50 11.74 9.38 -3.53
N PRO A 51 11.26 10.28 -4.42
CA PRO A 51 12.14 10.99 -5.35
C PRO A 51 13.22 11.83 -4.67
N VAL A 52 12.89 12.47 -3.53
CA VAL A 52 13.85 13.26 -2.74
C VAL A 52 14.95 12.36 -2.18
N PHE A 53 14.57 11.21 -1.62
CA PHE A 53 15.51 10.22 -1.09
C PHE A 53 16.42 9.65 -2.19
N VAL A 54 15.84 9.18 -3.30
CA VAL A 54 16.61 8.64 -4.44
C VAL A 54 17.56 9.70 -4.99
N GLY A 55 17.06 10.93 -5.20
CA GLY A 55 17.86 12.05 -5.66
C GLY A 55 19.03 12.38 -4.72
N ALA A 56 18.81 12.36 -3.41
CA ALA A 56 19.89 12.57 -2.43
C ALA A 56 20.98 11.49 -2.51
N MET A 57 20.61 10.23 -2.80
CA MET A 57 21.56 9.12 -2.92
C MET A 57 22.29 9.10 -4.26
N THR A 58 21.63 9.47 -5.36
CA THR A 58 22.21 9.35 -6.71
C THR A 58 22.85 10.63 -7.24
N ASN A 59 22.56 11.82 -6.68
CA ASN A 59 23.10 13.09 -7.18
C ASN A 59 24.60 13.29 -6.90
N VAL A 60 25.15 12.67 -5.86
CA VAL A 60 26.56 12.83 -5.49
C VAL A 60 27.46 11.92 -6.34
N ASP A 61 27.03 10.68 -6.56
CA ASP A 61 27.69 9.72 -7.44
C ASP A 61 26.64 8.71 -7.97
N PRO A 62 26.27 8.78 -9.26
CA PRO A 62 25.30 7.86 -9.87
C PRO A 62 25.92 6.49 -10.17
N SER A 63 26.73 5.97 -9.26
CA SER A 63 27.38 4.67 -9.39
C SER A 63 26.43 3.53 -9.01
N MET A 64 26.81 2.32 -9.42
CA MET A 64 26.09 1.09 -9.06
C MET A 64 26.00 0.89 -7.54
N ALA A 65 26.93 1.46 -6.76
CA ALA A 65 26.89 1.38 -5.29
C ALA A 65 25.73 2.16 -4.70
N SER A 66 25.49 3.41 -5.17
CA SER A 66 24.38 4.25 -4.72
C SER A 66 23.02 3.62 -5.03
N TRP A 67 22.87 3.04 -6.22
CA TRP A 67 21.64 2.32 -6.60
C TRP A 67 21.41 1.07 -5.76
N ARG A 68 22.46 0.32 -5.39
CA ARG A 68 22.31 -0.83 -4.49
C ARG A 68 21.75 -0.42 -3.12
N ILE A 69 22.18 0.72 -2.58
CA ILE A 69 21.64 1.25 -1.32
C ILE A 69 20.14 1.54 -1.46
N VAL A 70 19.75 2.22 -2.55
CA VAL A 70 18.33 2.49 -2.84
C VAL A 70 17.53 1.19 -2.89
N PHE A 71 18.00 0.17 -3.62
CA PHE A 71 17.31 -1.11 -3.70
C PHE A 71 17.24 -1.85 -2.36
N TYR A 72 18.30 -1.85 -1.55
CA TYR A 72 18.26 -2.48 -0.23
C TYR A 72 17.27 -1.79 0.71
N VAL A 73 17.20 -0.46 0.70
CA VAL A 73 16.21 0.29 1.49
C VAL A 73 14.79 -0.04 1.02
N THR A 74 14.54 -0.08 -0.28
CA THR A 74 13.24 -0.49 -0.85
C THR A 74 12.85 -1.90 -0.40
N ILE A 75 13.79 -2.85 -0.44
CA ILE A 75 13.53 -4.23 0.01
C ILE A 75 13.15 -4.27 1.49
N ILE A 76 13.86 -3.53 2.34
CA ILE A 76 13.57 -3.47 3.79
C ILE A 76 12.15 -2.92 4.03
N ILE A 77 11.78 -1.84 3.34
CA ILE A 77 10.44 -1.24 3.48
C ILE A 77 9.35 -2.23 3.06
N ILE A 78 9.51 -2.89 1.91
CA ILE A 78 8.56 -3.90 1.41
C ILE A 78 8.44 -5.08 2.38
N VAL A 79 9.55 -5.56 2.95
CA VAL A 79 9.51 -6.65 3.94
C VAL A 79 8.74 -6.24 5.20
N ILE A 80 8.98 -5.02 5.69
CA ILE A 80 8.24 -4.49 6.85
C ILE A 80 6.74 -4.38 6.54
N GLU A 81 6.39 -3.88 5.36
CA GLU A 81 5.01 -3.80 4.88
C GLU A 81 4.34 -5.17 4.86
N ILE A 82 4.98 -6.17 4.24
CA ILE A 82 4.45 -7.54 4.16
C ILE A 82 4.24 -8.13 5.54
N ILE A 83 5.21 -7.96 6.46
CA ILE A 83 5.10 -8.45 7.83
C ILE A 83 3.95 -7.76 8.56
N ALA A 84 3.85 -6.42 8.45
CA ALA A 84 2.78 -5.66 9.09
C ALA A 84 1.41 -6.09 8.56
N PHE A 85 1.25 -6.20 7.24
CA PHE A 85 0.00 -6.64 6.63
C PHE A 85 -0.36 -8.09 7.01
N THR A 86 0.63 -8.98 7.09
CA THR A 86 0.39 -10.38 7.49
C THR A 86 -0.05 -10.50 8.95
N ILE A 87 0.42 -9.63 9.84
CA ILE A 87 0.07 -9.66 11.27
C ILE A 87 -1.27 -8.95 11.55
N PHE A 88 -1.51 -7.80 10.91
CA PHE A 88 -2.64 -6.93 11.25
C PHE A 88 -3.78 -6.94 10.21
N GLY A 89 -3.52 -7.42 9.00
CA GLY A 89 -4.50 -7.47 7.93
C GLY A 89 -5.60 -8.49 8.21
N THR A 90 -6.82 -8.14 7.82
CA THR A 90 -8.00 -9.01 7.89
C THR A 90 -8.88 -8.78 6.67
N GLY A 91 -9.53 -9.84 6.20
CA GLY A 91 -10.51 -9.77 5.11
C GLY A 91 -11.96 -9.91 5.59
N GLU A 92 -12.20 -9.84 6.91
CA GLU A 92 -13.53 -9.95 7.48
C GLU A 92 -14.14 -8.58 7.76
N GLU A 93 -15.46 -8.50 7.60
CA GLU A 93 -16.24 -7.30 7.91
C GLU A 93 -16.06 -6.91 9.38
N GLN A 94 -15.67 -5.65 9.60
CA GLN A 94 -15.38 -5.16 10.94
C GLN A 94 -16.65 -4.81 11.72
N SER A 95 -16.65 -5.05 13.02
CA SER A 95 -17.83 -4.90 13.89
C SER A 95 -18.42 -3.48 13.91
N TRP A 96 -17.57 -2.45 13.78
CA TRP A 96 -18.00 -1.05 13.72
C TRP A 96 -18.75 -0.69 12.43
N ASN A 97 -18.63 -1.51 11.36
CA ASN A 97 -19.41 -1.32 10.13
C ASN A 97 -20.92 -1.54 10.38
N LYS A 98 -21.28 -2.36 11.39
CA LYS A 98 -22.67 -2.71 11.74
C LYS A 98 -23.36 -1.66 12.60
N GLN A 99 -22.60 -0.80 13.30
CA GLN A 99 -23.19 0.26 14.14
C GLN A 99 -23.92 1.32 13.31
N GLN A 100 -23.44 1.64 12.10
CA GLN A 100 -24.11 2.62 11.24
C GLN A 100 -25.46 2.10 10.69
N GLN A 101 -25.58 0.80 10.41
CA GLN A 101 -26.87 0.21 10.03
C GLN A 101 -27.89 0.30 11.16
N ALA A 102 -27.47 0.02 12.41
CA ALA A 102 -28.33 0.12 13.57
C ALA A 102 -28.76 1.57 13.87
N GLU A 103 -27.85 2.55 13.70
CA GLU A 103 -28.18 3.98 13.85
C GLU A 103 -29.09 4.50 12.73
N ALA A 104 -28.89 4.06 11.49
CA ALA A 104 -29.74 4.44 10.36
C ALA A 104 -31.17 3.86 10.51
N GLN A 105 -31.30 2.60 10.95
CA GLN A 105 -32.60 1.98 11.22
C GLN A 105 -33.30 2.53 12.46
N ALA A 106 -32.57 3.04 13.45
CA ALA A 106 -33.14 3.68 14.63
C ALA A 106 -33.54 5.15 14.40
N ALA A 107 -33.06 5.75 13.31
CA ALA A 107 -33.41 7.10 12.87
C ALA A 107 -34.60 7.14 11.88
N GLU A 108 -35.03 5.98 11.39
CA GLU A 108 -36.27 5.75 10.61
C GLU A 108 -37.45 5.38 11.53
#